data_AF-A0A2D6P9N9-F1
#
_entry.id   AF-A0A2D6P9N9-F1
#
_cell.length_a   1.000
_cell.length_b   1.000
_cell.length_c   1.000
_cell.angle_alpha   90.00
_cell.angle_beta   90.00
_cell.angle_gamma   90.00
#
_symmetry.space_group_name_H-M   'P 1'
#
loop_
_entity.id
_entity.type
_entity.pdbx_description
1 polymer ?
#
loop_
_entity_poly.entity_id
_entity_poly.type
_entity_poly.pdbx_seq_one_letter_code
_entity_poly.pdbx_strand_id
1 'polypeptide(L)'
;MDKFSKYRKDRIDEACEDCNLYEDLDIMEAEYQGKKVKLNDPIRTSENPNKKFKVYTMGPNGKVVVVRFGDPNMEIKRDDPKRRASFRARHNCDNPGPKYKARYWSCYQWRGSAKVDN
;
A
#
# COMPACT_ATOMS: atom_id res chain seq x y z
N MET A 1 -23.43 -41.43 -2.83
CA MET A 1 -23.70 -39.98 -3.01
C MET A 1 -22.41 -39.19 -3.29
N ASP A 2 -21.35 -39.85 -3.73
CA ASP A 2 -19.98 -39.31 -3.71
C ASP A 2 -19.61 -38.51 -4.97
N LYS A 3 -20.22 -38.83 -6.12
CA LYS A 3 -19.98 -38.12 -7.38
C LYS A 3 -20.33 -36.63 -7.30
N PHE A 4 -21.41 -36.29 -6.60
CA PHE A 4 -21.88 -34.91 -6.47
C PHE A 4 -21.04 -34.09 -5.47
N SER A 5 -20.41 -34.76 -4.50
CA SER A 5 -19.47 -34.14 -3.56
C SER A 5 -18.13 -33.87 -4.23
N LYS A 6 -17.62 -34.86 -4.98
CA LYS A 6 -16.34 -34.77 -5.70
C LYS A 6 -16.36 -33.69 -6.79
N TYR A 7 -17.42 -33.64 -7.61
CA TYR A 7 -17.60 -32.58 -8.62
C TYR A 7 -17.65 -31.17 -8.01
N ARG A 8 -18.17 -31.04 -6.79
CA ARG A 8 -18.22 -29.76 -6.08
C ARG A 8 -16.85 -29.34 -5.58
N LYS A 9 -16.03 -30.29 -5.11
CA LYS A 9 -14.66 -30.05 -4.66
C LYS A 9 -13.77 -29.62 -5.83
N ASP A 10 -13.79 -30.35 -6.93
CA ASP A 10 -12.95 -30.07 -8.10
C ASP A 10 -13.27 -28.68 -8.70
N ARG A 11 -14.55 -28.27 -8.70
CA ARG A 11 -14.97 -26.92 -9.13
C ARG A 11 -14.63 -25.79 -8.15
N ILE A 12 -14.49 -26.10 -6.86
CA ILE A 12 -14.06 -25.13 -5.85
C ILE A 12 -12.55 -24.91 -5.94
N ASP A 13 -11.78 -25.98 -6.13
CA ASP A 13 -10.31 -25.90 -6.28
C ASP A 13 -9.95 -25.13 -7.58
N GLU A 14 -10.63 -25.41 -8.70
CA GLU A 14 -10.47 -24.67 -9.96
C GLU A 14 -10.82 -23.18 -9.80
N ALA A 15 -11.92 -22.84 -9.11
CA ALA A 15 -12.27 -21.45 -8.84
C ALA A 15 -11.27 -20.75 -7.90
N CYS A 16 -10.63 -21.47 -6.98
CA CYS A 16 -9.64 -20.91 -6.06
C CYS A 16 -8.30 -20.64 -6.76
N GLU A 17 -7.92 -21.48 -7.72
CA GLU A 17 -6.72 -21.33 -8.54
C GLU A 17 -6.89 -20.29 -9.66
N ASP A 18 -8.08 -20.15 -10.26
CA ASP A 18 -8.33 -19.18 -11.36
C ASP A 18 -8.71 -17.77 -10.87
N CYS A 19 -9.22 -17.62 -9.65
CA CYS A 19 -9.70 -16.31 -9.16
C CYS A 19 -8.63 -15.41 -8.52
N ASN A 20 -7.33 -15.78 -8.52
CA ASN A 20 -6.25 -15.00 -7.89
C ASN A 20 -6.63 -14.43 -6.51
N LEU A 21 -7.49 -15.13 -5.76
CA LEU A 21 -8.14 -14.60 -4.56
C LEU A 21 -7.13 -14.34 -3.42
N TYR A 22 -5.92 -14.90 -3.57
CA TYR A 22 -4.78 -14.72 -2.68
C TYR A 22 -3.86 -13.53 -3.05
N GLU A 23 -3.95 -12.95 -4.25
CA GLU A 23 -3.12 -11.79 -4.63
C GLU A 23 -3.55 -10.50 -3.90
N ASP A 24 -4.84 -10.42 -3.54
CA ASP A 24 -5.41 -9.27 -2.81
C ASP A 24 -5.43 -9.47 -1.28
N LEU A 25 -4.95 -10.61 -0.77
CA LEU A 25 -4.70 -10.80 0.66
C LEU A 25 -3.46 -10.00 1.07
N ASP A 26 -3.65 -8.68 1.26
CA ASP A 26 -2.62 -7.75 1.71
C ASP A 26 -2.08 -8.24 3.08
N ILE A 27 -0.83 -8.70 3.10
CA ILE A 27 -0.11 -9.06 4.32
C ILE A 27 -0.04 -7.80 5.19
N MET A 28 -0.73 -7.81 6.33
CA MET A 28 -0.82 -6.64 7.22
C MET A 28 0.38 -6.52 8.17
N GLU A 29 1.05 -7.64 8.47
CA GLU A 29 2.15 -7.69 9.44
C GLU A 29 3.32 -8.50 8.91
N ALA A 30 4.54 -8.05 9.18
CA ALA A 30 5.76 -8.76 8.83
C ALA A 30 6.85 -8.55 9.88
N GLU A 31 7.91 -9.34 9.80
CA GLU A 31 9.10 -9.13 10.63
C GLU A 31 10.16 -8.34 9.85
N TYR A 32 10.65 -7.26 10.44
CA TYR A 32 11.73 -6.46 9.91
C TYR A 32 12.78 -6.23 11.01
N GLN A 33 14.00 -6.71 10.80
CA GLN A 33 15.11 -6.58 11.75
C GLN A 33 14.77 -7.06 13.17
N GLY A 34 14.10 -8.21 13.31
CA GLY A 34 13.70 -8.77 14.60
C GLY A 34 12.52 -8.08 15.27
N LYS A 35 11.83 -7.16 14.57
CA LYS A 35 10.65 -6.46 15.08
C LYS A 35 9.44 -6.73 14.19
N LYS A 36 8.29 -6.97 14.82
CA LYS A 36 7.00 -6.98 14.11
C LYS A 36 6.68 -5.57 13.64
N VAL A 37 6.42 -5.42 12.34
CA VAL A 37 6.06 -4.16 11.69
C VAL A 37 4.76 -4.34 10.92
N LYS A 38 3.93 -3.28 10.91
CA LYS A 38 2.74 -3.21 10.07
C LYS A 38 3.15 -2.80 8.66
N LEU A 39 2.74 -3.57 7.66
CA LEU A 39 2.96 -3.26 6.26
C LEU A 39 1.85 -2.34 5.74
N ASN A 40 2.18 -1.59 4.69
CA ASN A 40 1.26 -0.70 3.97
C ASN A 40 0.60 0.41 4.81
N ASP A 41 1.13 0.68 6.00
CA ASP A 41 0.65 1.70 6.93
C ASP A 41 1.69 2.82 7.10
N PRO A 42 1.49 4.00 6.48
CA PRO A 42 2.42 5.11 6.61
C PRO A 42 2.39 5.75 7.99
N ILE A 43 3.57 5.83 8.61
CA ILE A 43 3.77 6.46 9.92
C ILE A 43 4.70 7.67 9.80
N ARG A 44 4.50 8.66 10.66
CA ARG A 44 5.44 9.78 10.79
C ARG A 44 6.77 9.28 11.32
N THR A 45 7.87 9.85 10.83
CA THR A 45 9.22 9.46 11.26
C THR A 45 10.06 10.68 11.57
N SER A 46 10.84 10.61 12.64
CA SER A 46 11.90 11.57 12.98
C SER A 46 13.30 11.03 12.70
N GLU A 47 13.43 9.74 12.38
CA GLU A 47 14.72 9.08 12.11
C GLU A 47 15.53 9.71 10.96
N ASN A 48 14.84 10.29 9.99
CA ASN A 48 15.48 10.95 8.86
C ASN A 48 14.92 12.37 8.75
N PRO A 49 15.73 13.41 9.03
CA PRO A 49 15.25 14.79 9.03
C PRO A 49 14.75 15.25 7.66
N ASN A 50 15.14 14.57 6.57
CA ASN A 50 14.75 14.92 5.20
C ASN A 50 13.46 14.24 4.74
N LYS A 51 12.82 13.40 5.57
CA LYS A 51 11.61 12.63 5.21
C LYS A 51 10.57 12.68 6.31
N LYS A 52 9.33 12.99 5.93
CA LYS A 52 8.22 13.16 6.86
C LYS A 52 7.58 11.83 7.30
N PHE A 53 7.51 10.88 6.37
CA PHE A 53 6.83 9.61 6.58
C PHE A 53 7.74 8.43 6.22
N LYS A 54 7.50 7.30 6.86
CA LYS A 54 8.03 5.99 6.48
C LYS A 54 6.90 4.97 6.41
N VAL A 55 7.08 3.95 5.59
CA VAL A 55 6.14 2.84 5.45
C VAL A 55 6.93 1.58 5.13
N TYR A 56 6.51 0.47 5.73
CA TYR A 56 7.05 -0.84 5.43
C TYR A 56 6.23 -1.45 4.29
N THR A 57 6.90 -1.93 3.26
CA THR A 57 6.23 -2.52 2.09
C THR A 57 6.95 -3.77 1.64
N MET A 58 6.25 -4.62 0.90
CA MET A 58 6.90 -5.71 0.19
C MET A 58 7.67 -5.16 -1.01
N GLY A 59 8.98 -5.42 -1.03
CA GLY A 59 9.85 -5.11 -2.15
C GLY A 59 9.67 -6.09 -3.32
N PRO A 60 10.32 -5.82 -4.46
CA PRO A 60 10.19 -6.66 -5.66
C PRO A 60 10.68 -8.10 -5.47
N ASN A 61 11.53 -8.34 -4.47
CA ASN A 61 12.12 -9.65 -4.19
C ASN A 61 11.42 -10.39 -3.03
N GLY A 62 10.19 -10.01 -2.67
CA GLY A 62 9.47 -10.61 -1.54
C GLY A 62 10.08 -10.31 -0.17
N LYS A 63 10.92 -9.27 -0.07
CA LYS A 63 11.53 -8.81 1.18
C LYS A 63 10.89 -7.50 1.64
N VAL A 64 10.70 -7.35 2.94
CA VAL A 64 10.22 -6.09 3.52
C VAL A 64 11.26 -4.99 3.31
N VAL A 65 10.83 -3.87 2.75
CA VAL A 65 11.63 -2.66 2.54
C VAL A 65 10.97 -1.46 3.20
N VAL A 66 11.81 -0.56 3.71
CA VAL A 66 11.36 0.71 4.29
C VAL A 66 11.38 1.79 3.21
N VAL A 67 10.21 2.28 2.83
CA VAL A 67 10.06 3.41 1.92
C VAL A 67 9.89 4.68 2.75
N ARG A 68 10.76 5.67 2.53
CA ARG A 68 10.67 6.99 3.16
C ARG A 68 10.21 8.01 2.14
N PHE A 69 9.21 8.82 2.49
CA PHE A 69 8.56 9.75 1.56
C PHE A 69 8.02 11.00 2.26
N GLY A 70 7.58 11.97 1.47
CA GLY A 70 7.11 13.26 1.96
C GLY A 70 8.25 14.19 2.38
N ASP A 71 8.00 15.49 2.23
CA ASP A 71 8.92 16.55 2.66
C ASP A 71 8.51 17.03 4.06
N PRO A 72 9.45 17.13 5.03
CA PRO A 72 9.18 17.56 6.40
C PRO A 72 8.56 18.96 6.47
N ASN A 73 9.01 19.87 5.60
CA ASN A 73 8.63 21.28 5.56
C ASN A 73 7.33 21.51 4.77
N MET A 74 6.81 20.48 4.09
CA MET A 74 5.59 20.58 3.31
C MET A 74 4.40 19.98 4.03
N GLU A 75 3.27 20.68 3.94
CA GLU A 75 1.98 20.22 4.41
C GLU A 75 1.16 19.65 3.24
N ILE A 76 0.43 18.56 3.51
CA ILE A 76 -0.41 17.88 2.54
C ILE A 76 -1.82 18.48 2.61
N LYS A 77 -2.09 19.44 1.72
CA LYS A 77 -3.38 20.13 1.59
C LYS A 77 -4.32 19.34 0.68
N ARG A 78 -4.65 18.11 1.07
CA ARG A 78 -5.49 17.18 0.29
C ARG A 78 -6.97 17.54 0.28
N ASP A 79 -7.39 18.30 1.28
CA ASP A 79 -8.71 18.89 1.50
C ASP A 79 -9.03 19.98 0.45
N ASP A 80 -8.02 20.72 -0.01
CA ASP A 80 -8.17 21.64 -1.13
C ASP A 80 -8.16 20.88 -2.47
N PRO A 81 -9.29 20.82 -3.21
CA PRO A 81 -9.40 20.05 -4.44
C PRO A 81 -8.49 20.58 -5.55
N LYS A 82 -8.21 21.90 -5.59
CA LYS A 82 -7.32 22.50 -6.61
C LYS A 82 -5.87 22.12 -6.33
N ARG A 83 -5.44 22.19 -5.06
CA ARG A 83 -4.08 21.78 -4.64
C ARG A 83 -3.87 20.29 -4.87
N ARG A 84 -4.86 19.47 -4.52
CA ARG A 84 -4.86 18.02 -4.76
C ARG A 84 -4.74 17.69 -6.24
N ALA A 85 -5.57 18.28 -7.09
CA ALA A 85 -5.52 18.06 -8.54
C ALA A 85 -4.15 18.46 -9.12
N SER A 86 -3.64 19.63 -8.74
CA SER A 86 -2.32 20.12 -9.18
C SER A 86 -1.17 19.20 -8.75
N PHE A 87 -1.19 18.70 -7.51
CA PHE A 87 -0.19 17.73 -7.05
C PHE A 87 -0.27 16.44 -7.87
N ARG A 88 -1.48 15.88 -8.00
CA ARG A 88 -1.70 14.61 -8.71
C ARG A 88 -1.26 14.67 -10.17
N ALA A 89 -1.55 15.78 -10.86
CA ALA A 89 -1.13 15.99 -12.24
C ALA A 89 0.40 16.05 -12.38
N ARG A 90 1.07 16.83 -11.53
CA ARG A 90 2.54 16.98 -11.56
C ARG A 90 3.30 15.71 -11.20
N HIS A 91 2.69 14.82 -10.42
CA HIS A 91 3.31 13.59 -9.94
C HIS A 91 2.81 12.32 -10.64
N ASN A 92 2.01 12.44 -11.70
CA ASN A 92 1.43 11.30 -12.44
C ASN A 92 0.79 10.26 -11.51
N CYS A 93 -0.07 10.73 -10.60
CA CYS A 93 -0.68 9.89 -9.58
C CYS A 93 -1.75 8.92 -10.09
N ASP A 94 -2.03 8.94 -11.39
CA ASP A 94 -2.90 7.97 -12.05
C ASP A 94 -2.13 6.67 -12.36
N ASN A 95 -0.81 6.78 -12.56
CA ASN A 95 0.10 5.64 -12.69
C ASN A 95 1.29 5.78 -11.72
N PRO A 96 1.03 5.72 -10.39
CA PRO A 96 2.02 6.11 -9.40
C PRO A 96 3.15 5.07 -9.23
N GLY A 97 3.03 3.89 -9.84
CA GLY A 97 4.01 2.80 -9.80
C GLY A 97 3.81 1.86 -8.59
N PRO A 98 4.75 0.95 -8.32
CA PRO A 98 4.58 -0.09 -7.31
C PRO A 98 4.69 0.44 -5.87
N LYS A 99 4.11 -0.30 -4.90
CA LYS A 99 4.07 0.06 -3.46
C LYS A 99 5.47 0.30 -2.87
N TYR A 100 6.53 -0.36 -3.35
CA TYR A 100 7.89 -0.14 -2.84
C TYR A 100 8.57 1.15 -3.35
N LYS A 101 7.84 2.07 -4.02
CA LYS A 101 8.35 3.37 -4.48
C LYS A 101 7.71 4.53 -3.75
N ALA A 102 8.49 5.58 -3.48
CA ALA A 102 8.04 6.76 -2.74
C ALA A 102 6.90 7.55 -3.43
N ARG A 103 6.82 7.48 -4.77
CA ARG A 103 5.77 8.15 -5.56
C ARG A 103 4.38 7.56 -5.25
N TYR A 104 4.28 6.24 -5.15
CA TYR A 104 3.06 5.54 -4.73
C TYR A 104 2.51 6.12 -3.44
N TRP A 105 3.34 6.19 -2.40
CA TRP A 105 2.93 6.66 -1.09
C TRP A 105 2.64 8.15 -1.03
N SER A 106 3.40 8.95 -1.79
CA SER A 106 3.10 10.38 -1.94
C SER A 106 1.70 10.57 -2.56
N CYS A 107 1.38 9.84 -3.63
CA CYS A 107 0.06 9.88 -4.26
C CYS A 107 -1.05 9.32 -3.35
N TYR A 108 -0.75 8.25 -2.60
CA TYR A 108 -1.65 7.64 -1.61
C TYR A 108 -2.04 8.63 -0.51
N GLN A 109 -1.09 9.44 -0.03
CA GLN A 109 -1.35 10.44 1.01
C GLN A 109 -2.19 11.61 0.51
N TRP A 110 -2.08 11.94 -0.78
CA TRP A 110 -2.87 12.96 -1.49
C TRP A 110 -4.20 12.44 -2.06
N ARG A 111 -4.70 11.28 -1.59
CA ARG A 111 -6.05 10.80 -1.94
C ARG A 111 -7.11 11.63 -1.21
N GLY A 112 -8.16 12.01 -1.93
CA GLY A 112 -9.24 12.85 -1.40
C GLY A 112 -10.18 12.15 -0.41
N SER A 113 -10.07 10.81 -0.28
CA SER A 113 -11.13 9.99 0.32
C SER A 113 -10.80 9.37 1.68
N ALA A 114 -9.64 9.65 2.28
CA ALA A 114 -9.37 9.22 3.65
C ALA A 114 -9.59 10.41 4.59
N LYS A 115 -10.66 10.37 5.40
CA LYS A 115 -10.72 11.18 6.63
C LYS A 115 -9.44 10.89 7.43
N VAL A 116 -8.86 11.91 8.03
CA VAL A 116 -7.90 11.69 9.12
C VAL A 116 -8.74 11.10 10.23
N ASP A 117 -8.46 9.85 10.64
CA ASP A 117 -8.87 9.42 11.96
C ASP A 117 -8.16 10.36 12.95
N ASN A 118 -8.97 11.05 13.75
CA ASN A 118 -8.53 11.94 14.82
C ASN A 118 -8.27 11.10 16.07
#